data_AF-A0AAD9B525-F1
#
_entry.id   AF-A0AAD9B525-F1
#
_cell.length_a   1.000
_cell.length_b   1.000
_cell.length_c   1.000
_cell.angle_alpha   90.00
_cell.angle_beta   90.00
_cell.angle_gamma   90.00
#
_symmetry.space_group_name_H-M   'P 1'
#
loop_
_entity.id
_entity.type
_entity.pdbx_description
1 polymer ?
#
loop_
_entity_poly.entity_id
_entity_poly.type
_entity_poly.pdbx_seq_one_letter_code
_entity_poly.pdbx_strand_id
1 'polypeptide(L)'
;MNAPLAKAEGLVFNQGLRKCLNMQQGSLSFDKCDLSKQSQHFNYTWTRHIRQQDLCLAPQGKGSSFDLQLCDNAKPEHRWFHKSSNSALAEHLIAEFVSKHMCLEAGPLGDTLRLNPCETGNAFQKWQFTHYHA
;
A
#
# COMPACT_ATOMS: atom_id res chain seq x y z
N MET A 1 20.04 -8.81 18.30
CA MET A 1 18.98 -8.86 17.28
C MET A 1 18.94 -7.51 16.60
N ASN A 2 19.28 -7.44 15.31
CA ASN A 2 19.09 -6.22 14.53
C ASN A 2 17.62 -6.17 14.12
N ALA A 3 16.90 -5.12 14.53
CA ALA A 3 15.51 -4.95 14.13
C ALA A 3 15.44 -4.90 12.59
N PRO A 4 14.53 -5.65 11.96
CA PRO A 4 14.36 -5.58 10.51
C PRO A 4 14.04 -4.15 10.10
N LEU A 5 14.60 -3.70 8.98
CA LEU A 5 14.43 -2.33 8.49
C LEU A 5 12.98 -2.00 8.08
N ALA A 6 12.14 -3.04 7.92
CA ALA A 6 10.74 -2.96 7.55
C ALA A 6 9.84 -3.61 8.63
N LYS A 7 8.61 -3.11 8.74
CA LYS A 7 7.52 -3.71 9.52
C LYS A 7 6.84 -4.87 8.79
N ALA A 8 6.78 -4.80 7.47
CA ALA A 8 6.25 -5.87 6.62
C ALA A 8 6.91 -5.81 5.24
N GLU A 9 6.93 -6.94 4.53
CA GLU A 9 7.57 -7.03 3.21
C GLU A 9 7.03 -8.16 2.32
N GLY A 10 7.51 -8.16 1.08
CA GLY A 10 7.17 -9.12 0.03
C GLY A 10 6.00 -8.64 -0.81
N LEU A 11 5.09 -9.55 -1.17
CA LEU A 11 3.95 -9.19 -2.02
C LEU A 11 2.92 -8.38 -1.25
N VAL A 12 2.26 -7.45 -1.93
CA VAL A 12 1.12 -6.68 -1.40
C VAL A 12 -0.15 -7.13 -2.11
N PHE A 13 -0.88 -8.03 -1.48
CA PHE A 13 -2.12 -8.62 -1.98
C PHE A 13 -3.32 -7.71 -1.72
N ASN A 14 -4.19 -7.56 -2.71
CA ASN A 14 -5.50 -6.95 -2.56
C ASN A 14 -6.59 -8.03 -2.54
N GLN A 15 -7.43 -8.03 -1.51
CA GLN A 15 -8.44 -9.07 -1.33
C GLN A 15 -9.54 -9.03 -2.40
N GLY A 16 -10.03 -7.84 -2.75
CA GLY A 16 -11.11 -7.66 -3.74
C GLY A 16 -10.69 -8.09 -5.14
N LEU A 17 -9.48 -7.71 -5.56
CA LEU A 17 -8.94 -8.08 -6.88
C LEU A 17 -8.39 -9.50 -6.95
N ARG A 18 -8.02 -10.08 -5.81
CA ARG A 18 -7.28 -11.35 -5.73
C ARG A 18 -5.98 -11.32 -6.55
N LYS A 19 -5.32 -10.16 -6.55
CA LYS A 19 -4.07 -9.86 -7.28
C LYS A 19 -3.10 -9.13 -6.37
N CYS A 20 -1.84 -9.08 -6.77
CA CYS A 20 -0.80 -8.36 -6.04
C CYS A 20 -0.42 -7.08 -6.78
N LEU A 21 0.00 -6.06 -6.01
CA LEU A 21 0.65 -4.88 -6.57
C LEU A 21 1.91 -5.29 -7.32
N ASN A 22 2.15 -4.63 -8.43
CA ASN A 22 3.30 -4.83 -9.30
C ASN A 22 3.77 -3.47 -9.79
N MET A 23 5.08 -3.24 -9.75
CA MET A 23 5.70 -2.09 -10.41
C MET A 23 6.24 -2.51 -11.78
N GLN A 24 5.78 -1.87 -12.84
CA GLN A 24 6.34 -2.09 -14.17
C GLN A 24 6.77 -0.75 -14.76
N GLN A 25 8.07 -0.62 -15.02
CA GLN A 25 8.67 0.58 -15.62
C GLN A 25 8.34 1.89 -14.87
N GLY A 26 8.26 1.82 -13.53
CA GLY A 26 7.97 2.98 -12.69
C GLY A 26 6.48 3.27 -12.46
N SER A 27 5.57 2.52 -13.08
CA SER A 27 4.13 2.66 -12.86
C SER A 27 3.55 1.47 -12.09
N LEU A 28 2.50 1.71 -11.32
CA LEU A 28 1.76 0.67 -10.61
C LEU A 28 0.77 -0.06 -11.51
N SER A 29 0.68 -1.37 -11.31
CA SER A 29 -0.31 -2.25 -11.90
C SER A 29 -0.66 -3.40 -10.95
N PHE A 30 -1.66 -4.20 -11.33
CA PHE A 30 -2.03 -5.41 -10.62
C PHE A 30 -1.82 -6.64 -11.48
N ASP A 31 -1.16 -7.65 -10.93
CA ASP A 31 -0.86 -8.89 -11.63
C ASP A 31 -1.14 -10.10 -10.72
N LYS A 32 -1.17 -11.29 -11.29
CA LYS A 32 -1.22 -12.53 -10.51
C LYS A 32 -0.05 -12.55 -9.54
N CYS A 33 -0.34 -12.85 -8.28
CA CYS A 33 0.68 -12.93 -7.23
C CYS A 33 1.73 -14.00 -7.56
N ASP A 34 3.00 -13.61 -7.56
CA ASP A 34 4.14 -14.47 -7.84
C ASP A 34 5.32 -14.07 -6.96
N LEU A 35 5.65 -14.94 -5.99
CA LEU A 35 6.76 -14.72 -5.05
C LEU A 35 8.12 -14.61 -5.73
N SER A 36 8.29 -15.18 -6.92
CA SER A 36 9.55 -15.09 -7.68
C SER A 36 9.73 -13.74 -8.38
N LYS A 37 8.64 -12.98 -8.56
CA LYS A 37 8.63 -11.76 -9.35
C LYS A 37 9.03 -10.55 -8.49
N GLN A 38 10.30 -10.16 -8.57
CA GLN A 38 10.86 -9.03 -7.79
C GLN A 38 10.12 -7.71 -7.97
N SER A 39 9.46 -7.51 -9.12
CA SER A 39 8.64 -6.32 -9.37
C SER A 39 7.39 -6.22 -8.47
N GLN A 40 7.00 -7.30 -7.78
CA GLN A 40 5.89 -7.32 -6.82
C GLN A 40 6.34 -7.20 -5.36
N HIS A 41 7.65 -7.07 -5.10
CA HIS A 41 8.16 -7.00 -3.74
C HIS A 41 8.22 -5.55 -3.27
N PHE A 42 7.44 -5.25 -2.23
CA PHE A 42 7.40 -3.96 -1.56
C PHE A 42 7.72 -4.12 -0.08
N ASN A 43 8.17 -3.03 0.53
CA ASN A 43 8.46 -2.92 1.95
C ASN A 43 7.52 -1.89 2.58
N TYR A 44 6.89 -2.26 3.69
CA TYR A 44 6.24 -1.34 4.60
C TYR A 44 7.19 -0.99 5.73
N THR A 45 7.62 0.27 5.78
CA THR A 45 8.70 0.73 6.67
C THR A 45 8.20 1.18 8.04
N TRP A 46 9.12 1.34 9.00
CA TRP A 46 8.81 1.94 10.31
C TRP A 46 8.26 3.37 10.22
N THR A 47 8.71 4.12 9.21
CA THR A 47 8.21 5.45 8.84
C THR A 47 6.90 5.42 8.04
N ARG A 48 6.23 4.27 7.96
CA ARG A 48 4.91 4.09 7.34
C ARG A 48 4.85 4.28 5.81
N HIS A 49 5.99 4.20 5.13
CA HIS A 49 6.03 4.15 3.67
C HIS A 49 5.79 2.74 3.16
N ILE A 50 4.95 2.60 2.12
CA ILE A 50 4.93 1.44 1.24
C ILE A 50 5.84 1.78 0.07
N ARG A 51 6.95 1.06 -0.07
CA ARG A 51 7.97 1.40 -1.04
C ARG A 51 8.58 0.20 -1.74
N GLN A 52 9.09 0.44 -2.92
CA GLN A 52 10.01 -0.44 -3.61
C GLN A 52 11.24 0.38 -4.00
N GLN A 53 12.42 -0.04 -3.55
CA GLN A 53 13.64 0.75 -3.64
C GLN A 53 13.46 2.15 -3.00
N ASP A 54 13.66 3.22 -3.78
CA ASP A 54 13.50 4.63 -3.39
C ASP A 54 12.14 5.21 -3.80
N LEU A 55 11.25 4.40 -4.37
CA LEU A 55 9.91 4.81 -4.80
C LEU A 55 8.84 4.41 -3.77
N CYS A 56 8.00 5.36 -3.40
CA CYS A 56 6.92 5.23 -2.44
C CYS A 56 5.55 5.38 -3.12
N LEU A 57 4.57 4.63 -2.64
CA LEU A 57 3.17 4.84 -3.00
C LEU A 57 2.68 6.19 -2.46
N ALA A 58 2.33 7.10 -3.37
CA ALA A 58 1.92 8.46 -3.04
C ALA A 58 0.85 8.99 -4.01
N PRO A 59 0.10 10.05 -3.63
CA PRO A 59 -0.90 10.66 -4.51
C PRO A 59 -0.25 11.29 -5.75
N GLN A 60 -0.83 11.06 -6.92
CA GLN A 60 -0.39 11.62 -8.18
C GLN A 60 -1.00 13.01 -8.42
N GLY A 61 -0.18 14.07 -8.31
CA GLY A 61 -0.59 15.45 -8.57
C GLY A 61 -1.69 15.95 -7.63
N LYS A 62 -2.64 16.75 -8.15
CA LYS A 62 -3.81 17.24 -7.39
C LYS A 62 -5.02 16.29 -7.45
N GLY A 63 -4.86 15.12 -8.07
CA GLY A 63 -5.93 14.15 -8.25
C GLY A 63 -6.09 13.19 -7.07
N SER A 64 -7.07 12.29 -7.16
CA SER A 64 -7.27 11.19 -6.22
C SER A 64 -6.58 9.88 -6.64
N SER A 65 -5.80 9.91 -7.73
CA SER A 65 -5.03 8.79 -8.25
C SER A 65 -3.74 8.60 -7.45
N PHE A 66 -3.22 7.37 -7.38
CA PHE A 66 -1.98 7.03 -6.70
C PHE A 66 -1.01 6.35 -7.64
N ASP A 67 0.26 6.71 -7.50
CA ASP A 67 1.36 6.12 -8.27
C ASP A 67 2.64 6.10 -7.42
N LEU A 68 3.74 5.65 -8.02
CA LEU A 68 5.06 5.65 -7.40
C LEU A 68 5.77 6.99 -7.60
N GLN A 69 6.33 7.52 -6.51
CA GLN A 69 7.15 8.74 -6.51
C GLN A 69 8.37 8.54 -5.63
N LEU A 70 9.42 9.34 -5.85
CA LEU A 70 10.57 9.35 -4.94
C LEU A 70 10.11 9.57 -3.49
N CYS A 71 10.53 8.67 -2.61
CA CYS A 71 10.19 8.72 -1.20
C CYS A 71 10.70 10.00 -0.55
N ASP A 72 9.83 10.71 0.18
CA ASP A 72 10.19 11.87 0.97
C ASP A 72 9.68 11.70 2.40
N ASN A 73 10.60 11.52 3.34
CA ASN A 73 10.26 11.31 4.74
C ASN A 73 9.57 12.53 5.39
N ALA A 74 9.69 13.73 4.80
CA ALA A 74 9.03 14.93 5.31
C ALA A 74 7.55 15.01 4.91
N LYS A 75 7.11 14.28 3.88
CA LYS A 75 5.75 14.36 3.31
C LYS A 75 4.78 13.40 3.98
N PRO A 76 3.73 13.89 4.67
CA PRO A 76 2.67 13.03 5.22
C PRO A 76 1.90 12.27 4.14
N GLU A 77 1.88 12.78 2.90
CA GLU A 77 1.19 12.17 1.76
C GLU A 77 1.75 10.79 1.37
N HIS A 78 2.97 10.49 1.79
CA HIS A 78 3.62 9.22 1.49
C HIS A 78 3.36 8.17 2.59
N ARG A 79 2.73 8.55 3.71
CA ARG A 79 2.60 7.72 4.91
C ARG A 79 1.22 7.09 5.04
N TRP A 80 1.24 5.81 5.41
CA TRP A 80 0.07 4.95 5.49
C TRP A 80 0.00 4.25 6.84
N PHE A 81 -1.12 4.36 7.55
CA PHE A 81 -1.38 3.49 8.69
C PHE A 81 -1.82 2.11 8.20
N HIS A 82 -1.18 1.07 8.75
CA HIS A 82 -1.51 -0.33 8.51
C HIS A 82 -1.24 -1.16 9.76
N LYS A 83 -2.18 -2.02 10.14
CA LYS A 83 -2.14 -2.86 11.36
C LYS A 83 -1.71 -2.09 12.63
N SER A 84 -2.09 -0.82 12.76
CA SER A 84 -1.73 0.01 13.91
C SER A 84 -2.64 -0.20 15.13
N SER A 85 -3.76 -0.92 14.98
CA SER A 85 -4.69 -1.25 16.06
C SER A 85 -5.42 -2.57 15.77
N ASN A 86 -5.93 -3.24 16.81
CA ASN A 86 -6.84 -4.38 16.71
C ASN A 86 -8.27 -3.92 16.32
N SER A 87 -8.37 -3.10 15.28
CA SER A 87 -9.63 -2.58 14.77
C SER A 87 -10.10 -3.36 13.55
N ALA A 88 -11.36 -3.18 13.18
CA ALA A 88 -11.92 -3.75 11.96
C ALA A 88 -11.25 -3.23 10.66
N LEU A 89 -10.42 -2.18 10.77
CA LEU A 89 -9.63 -1.60 9.68
C LEU A 89 -8.16 -2.04 9.69
N ALA A 90 -7.79 -3.08 10.46
CA ALA A 90 -6.40 -3.52 10.58
C ALA A 90 -5.76 -3.90 9.23
N GLU A 91 -6.56 -4.42 8.29
CA GLU A 91 -6.14 -4.80 6.94
C GLU A 91 -6.18 -3.64 5.93
N HIS A 92 -6.57 -2.44 6.35
CA HIS A 92 -6.65 -1.29 5.47
C HIS A 92 -5.31 -0.54 5.43
N LEU A 93 -5.11 0.23 4.36
CA LEU A 93 -4.05 1.22 4.24
C LEU A 93 -4.69 2.60 4.34
N ILE A 94 -4.54 3.26 5.49
CA ILE A 94 -5.23 4.51 5.81
C ILE A 94 -4.26 5.69 5.62
N ALA A 95 -4.65 6.67 4.83
CA ALA A 95 -3.85 7.86 4.57
C ALA A 95 -3.65 8.71 5.84
N GLU A 96 -2.40 9.06 6.17
CA GLU A 96 -2.08 9.89 7.34
C GLU A 96 -2.45 11.38 7.17
N PHE A 97 -2.45 11.86 5.93
CA PHE A 97 -2.61 13.28 5.59
C PHE A 97 -4.08 13.74 5.46
N VAL A 98 -5.06 12.85 5.67
CA VAL A 98 -6.49 13.18 5.54
C VAL A 98 -7.25 12.87 6.83
N SER A 99 -8.02 13.84 7.32
CA SER A 99 -8.70 13.77 8.64
C SER A 99 -9.87 12.80 8.73
N LYS A 100 -10.41 12.30 7.61
CA LYS A 100 -11.64 11.49 7.57
C LYS A 100 -11.43 9.97 7.50
N HIS A 101 -10.24 9.45 7.84
CA HIS A 101 -9.88 8.04 7.62
C HIS A 101 -10.21 7.62 6.18
N MET A 102 -9.39 8.09 5.25
CA MET A 102 -9.47 7.66 3.84
C MET A 102 -8.58 6.43 3.65
N CYS A 103 -9.13 5.41 2.99
CA CYS A 103 -8.46 4.16 2.71
C CYS A 103 -8.05 4.07 1.24
N LEU A 104 -6.88 3.48 1.00
CA LEU A 104 -6.48 3.07 -0.34
C LEU A 104 -7.43 1.99 -0.84
N GLU A 105 -7.99 2.19 -2.02
CA GLU A 105 -8.89 1.28 -2.69
C GLU A 105 -8.39 0.97 -4.09
N ALA A 106 -8.40 -0.31 -4.44
CA ALA A 106 -8.15 -0.75 -5.80
C ALA A 106 -9.41 -0.62 -6.66
N GLY A 107 -9.28 -0.09 -7.87
CA GLY A 107 -10.35 -0.08 -8.85
C GLY A 107 -10.81 -1.51 -9.15
N PRO A 108 -12.12 -1.79 -9.34
CA PRO A 108 -12.63 -3.16 -9.53
C PRO A 108 -12.04 -3.90 -10.73
N LEU A 109 -11.56 -3.18 -11.75
CA LEU A 109 -10.92 -3.75 -12.93
C LEU A 109 -9.39 -3.94 -12.75
N GLY A 110 -8.83 -3.48 -11.63
CA GLY A 110 -7.39 -3.50 -11.37
C GLY A 110 -6.61 -2.52 -12.24
N ASP A 111 -7.24 -1.41 -12.62
CA ASP A 111 -6.70 -0.36 -13.48
C ASP A 111 -6.27 0.90 -12.72
N THR A 112 -6.75 1.06 -11.49
CA THR A 112 -6.61 2.31 -10.73
C THR A 112 -6.41 2.06 -9.24
N LEU A 113 -5.77 3.03 -8.58
CA LEU A 113 -5.69 3.17 -7.13
C LEU A 113 -6.26 4.52 -6.73
N ARG A 114 -7.11 4.54 -5.70
CA ARG A 114 -7.84 5.74 -5.29
C ARG A 114 -7.96 5.82 -3.77
N LEU A 115 -8.23 7.01 -3.25
CA LEU A 115 -8.68 7.19 -1.88
C LEU A 115 -10.20 7.30 -1.81
N ASN A 116 -10.79 6.48 -0.95
CA ASN A 116 -12.20 6.54 -0.60
C ASN A 116 -12.37 6.51 0.93
N PRO A 117 -13.53 6.90 1.48
CA PRO A 117 -13.84 6.66 2.88
C PRO A 117 -13.64 5.18 3.23
N CYS A 118 -13.02 4.91 4.38
CA CYS A 118 -12.81 3.53 4.83
C CYS A 118 -14.15 2.82 5.09
N GLU A 119 -14.33 1.65 4.48
CA GLU A 119 -15.50 0.79 4.65
C GLU A 119 -15.07 -0.63 5.02
N THR A 120 -15.38 -1.07 6.24
CA THR A 120 -14.96 -2.36 6.81
C THR A 120 -15.31 -3.58 5.94
N GLY A 121 -16.43 -3.52 5.22
CA GLY A 121 -16.91 -4.60 4.36
C GLY A 121 -16.25 -4.63 2.97
N ASN A 122 -15.58 -3.55 2.56
CA ASN A 122 -15.08 -3.39 1.20
C ASN A 122 -13.76 -4.16 1.00
N ALA A 123 -13.84 -5.30 0.30
CA ALA A 123 -12.67 -6.14 0.02
C ALA A 123 -11.62 -5.44 -0.86
N PHE A 124 -11.99 -4.45 -1.66
CA PHE A 124 -11.05 -3.69 -2.50
C PHE A 124 -10.18 -2.72 -1.68
N GLN A 125 -10.53 -2.47 -0.41
CA GLN A 125 -9.76 -1.67 0.54
C GLN A 125 -8.88 -2.51 1.48
N LYS A 126 -8.90 -3.85 1.32
CA LYS A 126 -8.16 -4.77 2.18
C LYS A 126 -6.88 -5.23 1.52
N TRP A 127 -5.79 -5.03 2.24
CA TRP A 127 -4.42 -5.20 1.79
C TRP A 127 -3.67 -6.09 2.76
N GLN A 128 -2.85 -6.99 2.21
CA GLN A 128 -2.04 -7.90 3.01
C GLN A 128 -0.64 -8.03 2.44
N PHE A 129 0.36 -7.81 3.29
CA PHE A 129 1.74 -8.21 3.03
C PHE A 129 1.92 -9.70 3.27
N THR A 130 2.82 -10.34 2.51
CA THR A 130 3.15 -11.76 2.72
C THR A 130 3.91 -12.02 4.01
N HIS A 131 4.75 -11.09 4.46
CA HIS A 131 5.55 -11.24 5.67
C HIS A 131 5.39 -10.01 6.56
N TYR A 132 5.10 -10.24 7.84
CA TYR A 132 5.05 -9.20 8.87
C TYR A 132 6.15 -9.49 9.89
N HIS A 133 6.86 -8.45 10.28
CA HIS A 133 7.91 -8.51 11.30
C HIS A 133 7.32 -8.08 12.65
N ALA A 134 7.60 -8.86 13.70
CA ALA A 134 7.09 -8.66 15.05
C ALA A 134 7.99 -7.74 15.90
#